data_AF-A0A6Q2ZP17-F1
#
_entry.id   AF-A0A6Q2ZP17-F1
#
_cell.length_a   1.000
_cell.length_b   1.000
_cell.length_c   1.000
_cell.angle_alpha   90.00
_cell.angle_beta   90.00
_cell.angle_gamma   90.00
#
_symmetry.space_group_name_H-M   'P 1'
#
loop_
_entity.id
_entity.type
_entity.pdbx_description
1 polymer ?
#
loop_
_entity_poly.entity_id
_entity_poly.type
_entity_poly.pdbx_seq_one_letter_code
_entity_poly.pdbx_strand_id
1 'polypeptide(L)'
;MPSSLGPNSPRWTSSRASGRVREDQNQTVLWARVERQVAFEEKGEEIQKNMAECKSRLEEAQYRVKELEQAGVKEGEEEEKRATELTKARAEEKKCKKDLRTWEKKMEEHRIEEKKMPWNVDTLSKDGFSKSVLNIKPEATEETEEQKEEKHKTFVEKYEKQIKHFGMLRRWDDSQKYLSDNPHLVCEETANYLVIMCIDLEVEEKHALMEQVAHQTIVMQFILELAKSLKVDPRGCFRQFFQKIKTADKVYQEAFTDELESFKERVRGRAKIRIQKAMEEYEEEERQKRLGPGGLDPVEVYESLPEEMKKCFDDKDISMLQDVISKMDPMEAKVHMKRCIDSGLWVPNANADEDDDGENKGGVEQEEDKGEEEETKKEGEKEK
;
A
#
# COMPACT_ATOMS: atom_id res chain seq x y z
N MET A 1 8.63 54.42 -29.37
CA MET A 1 9.11 53.15 -28.79
C MET A 1 7.95 52.49 -28.06
N PRO A 2 7.71 51.16 -28.11
CA PRO A 2 8.36 50.13 -28.92
C PRO A 2 7.37 49.09 -29.54
N SER A 3 7.96 48.18 -30.33
CA SER A 3 7.64 46.74 -30.41
C SER A 3 6.51 46.21 -31.28
N SER A 4 6.94 45.76 -32.46
CA SER A 4 6.44 44.65 -33.28
C SER A 4 6.05 43.40 -32.48
N LEU A 5 4.82 42.92 -32.67
CA LEU A 5 4.40 41.55 -32.37
C LEU A 5 4.42 40.74 -33.67
N GLY A 6 5.39 39.82 -33.79
CA GLY A 6 5.40 38.79 -34.84
C GLY A 6 4.47 37.62 -34.46
N PRO A 7 3.76 37.00 -35.41
CA PRO A 7 3.00 35.79 -35.14
C PRO A 7 3.92 34.57 -35.21
N ASN A 8 4.42 34.12 -34.06
CA ASN A 8 5.11 32.84 -33.96
C ASN A 8 4.09 31.75 -33.59
N SER A 9 3.42 31.21 -34.62
CA SER A 9 2.62 29.98 -34.50
C SER A 9 3.53 28.77 -34.77
N PRO A 10 3.67 27.81 -33.86
CA PRO A 10 4.48 26.63 -34.11
C PRO A 10 3.81 25.73 -35.15
N ARG A 11 4.62 25.37 -36.13
CA ARG A 11 4.46 24.39 -37.22
C ARG A 11 3.96 23.01 -36.73
N TRP A 12 2.67 22.89 -36.38
CA TRP A 12 2.00 21.60 -36.05
C TRP A 12 1.14 21.04 -37.20
N THR A 13 1.02 21.74 -38.32
CA THR A 13 0.16 21.31 -39.44
C THR A 13 0.84 20.29 -40.37
N SER A 14 2.16 20.34 -40.51
CA SER A 14 2.91 19.49 -41.45
C SER A 14 3.03 18.03 -40.99
N SER A 15 3.19 17.78 -39.68
CA SER A 15 3.26 16.41 -39.13
C SER A 15 1.90 15.71 -39.12
N ARG A 16 0.80 16.45 -38.91
CA ARG A 16 -0.56 15.91 -39.00
C ARG A 16 -0.98 15.61 -40.43
N ALA A 17 -0.60 16.45 -41.39
CA ALA A 17 -0.87 16.23 -42.81
C ALA A 17 -0.10 15.02 -43.36
N SER A 18 1.19 14.86 -42.99
CA SER A 18 1.99 13.69 -43.38
C SER A 18 1.55 12.39 -42.70
N GLY A 19 1.04 12.45 -41.46
CA GLY A 19 0.42 11.32 -40.78
C GLY A 19 -0.89 10.87 -41.47
N ARG A 20 -1.77 11.82 -41.80
CA ARG A 20 -3.04 11.54 -42.48
C ARG A 20 -2.83 10.95 -43.88
N VAL A 21 -1.85 11.45 -44.64
CA VAL A 21 -1.48 10.89 -45.95
C VAL A 21 -0.92 9.47 -45.83
N ARG A 22 -0.16 9.15 -44.76
CA ARG A 22 0.30 7.77 -44.49
C ARG A 22 -0.83 6.84 -44.08
N GLU A 23 -1.78 7.32 -43.28
CA GLU A 23 -2.99 6.56 -42.91
C GLU A 23 -3.85 6.24 -44.13
N ASP A 24 -4.11 7.23 -44.99
CA ASP A 24 -4.87 7.03 -46.25
C ASP A 24 -4.16 6.06 -47.21
N GLN A 25 -2.83 6.13 -47.31
CA GLN A 25 -2.04 5.18 -48.10
C GLN A 25 -2.10 3.76 -47.53
N ASN A 26 -1.96 3.60 -46.21
CA ASN A 26 -2.07 2.30 -45.56
C ASN A 26 -3.45 1.68 -45.71
N GLN A 27 -4.50 2.50 -45.60
CA GLN A 27 -5.88 2.06 -45.75
C GLN A 27 -6.19 1.64 -47.19
N THR A 28 -5.62 2.33 -48.18
CA THR A 28 -5.70 1.93 -49.59
C THR A 28 -5.01 0.58 -49.85
N VAL A 29 -3.85 0.34 -49.25
CA VAL A 29 -3.12 -0.94 -49.37
C VAL A 29 -3.88 -2.08 -48.69
N LEU A 30 -4.49 -1.82 -47.52
CA LEU A 30 -5.34 -2.78 -46.82
C LEU A 30 -6.58 -3.12 -47.65
N TRP A 31 -7.24 -2.12 -48.23
CA TRP A 31 -8.42 -2.33 -49.06
C TRP A 31 -8.09 -3.13 -50.32
N ALA A 32 -7.01 -2.78 -51.03
CA ALA A 32 -6.53 -3.54 -52.19
C ALA A 32 -6.08 -4.97 -51.83
N ARG A 33 -5.69 -5.23 -50.58
CA ARG A 33 -5.42 -6.59 -50.08
C ARG A 33 -6.72 -7.36 -49.90
N VAL A 34 -7.71 -6.76 -49.22
CA VAL A 34 -9.01 -7.37 -48.98
C VAL A 34 -9.71 -7.67 -50.30
N GLU A 35 -9.71 -6.73 -51.26
CA GLU A 35 -10.29 -6.96 -52.60
C GLU A 35 -9.64 -8.12 -53.35
N ARG A 36 -8.30 -8.23 -53.29
CA ARG A 36 -7.59 -9.36 -53.89
C ARG A 36 -7.94 -10.70 -53.24
N GLN A 37 -8.12 -10.70 -51.92
CA GLN A 37 -8.50 -11.90 -51.17
C GLN A 37 -9.94 -12.32 -51.50
N VAL A 38 -10.89 -11.38 -51.50
CA VAL A 38 -12.28 -11.62 -51.88
C VAL A 38 -12.38 -12.13 -53.32
N ALA A 39 -11.70 -11.48 -54.26
CA ALA A 39 -11.68 -11.93 -55.66
C ALA A 39 -11.00 -13.30 -55.86
N PHE A 40 -10.09 -13.70 -54.96
CA PHE A 40 -9.47 -15.02 -54.97
C PHE A 40 -10.41 -16.10 -54.42
N GLU A 41 -11.13 -15.80 -53.35
CA GLU A 41 -12.16 -16.65 -52.76
C GLU A 41 -13.33 -16.86 -53.73
N GLU A 42 -13.87 -15.79 -54.34
CA GLU A 42 -14.95 -15.86 -55.36
C GLU A 42 -14.56 -16.74 -56.56
N LYS A 43 -13.33 -16.63 -57.06
CA LYS A 43 -12.82 -17.49 -58.15
C LYS A 43 -12.79 -18.96 -57.72
N GLY A 44 -12.41 -19.25 -56.48
CA GLY A 44 -12.41 -20.60 -55.94
C GLY A 44 -13.82 -21.19 -55.87
N GLU A 45 -14.78 -20.40 -55.37
CA GLU A 45 -16.20 -20.77 -55.30
C GLU A 45 -16.82 -20.99 -56.69
N GLU A 46 -16.51 -20.13 -57.66
CA GLU A 46 -17.00 -20.27 -59.04
C GLU A 46 -16.45 -21.55 -59.70
N ILE A 47 -15.17 -21.87 -59.49
CA ILE A 47 -14.57 -23.12 -59.99
C ILE A 47 -15.23 -24.34 -59.33
N GLN A 48 -15.50 -24.29 -58.02
CA GLN A 48 -16.19 -25.37 -57.31
C GLN A 48 -17.63 -25.56 -57.80
N LYS A 49 -18.37 -24.48 -57.99
CA LYS A 49 -19.74 -24.50 -58.52
C LYS A 49 -19.77 -25.10 -59.93
N ASN A 50 -18.91 -24.63 -60.83
CA ASN A 50 -18.82 -25.15 -62.19
C ASN A 50 -18.40 -26.62 -62.23
N MET A 51 -17.50 -27.05 -61.32
CA MET A 51 -17.12 -28.45 -61.17
C MET A 51 -18.31 -29.31 -60.71
N ALA A 52 -19.08 -28.84 -59.72
CA ALA A 52 -20.28 -29.53 -59.23
C ALA A 52 -21.36 -29.64 -60.32
N GLU A 53 -21.61 -28.58 -61.08
CA GLU A 53 -22.54 -28.59 -62.22
C GLU A 53 -22.09 -29.56 -63.32
N CYS A 54 -20.79 -29.57 -63.66
CA CYS A 54 -20.24 -30.52 -64.62
C CYS A 54 -20.34 -31.98 -64.13
N LYS A 55 -20.19 -32.21 -62.83
CA LYS A 55 -20.35 -33.53 -62.22
C LYS A 55 -21.80 -34.01 -62.27
N SER A 56 -22.76 -33.15 -61.90
CA SER A 56 -24.21 -33.46 -62.03
C SER A 56 -24.59 -33.79 -63.47
N ARG A 57 -24.15 -32.97 -64.43
CA ARG A 57 -24.40 -33.21 -65.86
C ARG A 57 -23.76 -34.49 -66.39
N LEU A 58 -22.59 -34.86 -65.86
CA LEU A 58 -21.96 -36.14 -66.19
C LEU A 58 -22.76 -37.31 -65.64
N GLU A 59 -23.24 -37.23 -64.39
CA GLU A 59 -24.08 -38.26 -63.77
C GLU A 59 -25.41 -38.43 -64.51
N GLU A 60 -26.06 -37.32 -64.91
CA GLU A 60 -27.27 -37.34 -65.75
C GLU A 60 -27.01 -37.95 -67.13
N ALA A 61 -25.91 -37.59 -67.79
CA ALA A 61 -25.54 -38.16 -69.09
C ALA A 61 -25.24 -39.66 -68.98
N GLN A 62 -24.55 -40.10 -67.91
CA GLN A 62 -24.28 -41.50 -67.62
C GLN A 62 -25.56 -42.29 -67.31
N TYR A 63 -26.50 -41.67 -66.60
CA TYR A 63 -27.81 -42.26 -66.35
C TYR A 63 -28.59 -42.43 -67.66
N ARG A 64 -28.64 -41.40 -68.51
CA ARG A 64 -29.28 -41.48 -69.84
C ARG A 64 -28.66 -42.54 -70.74
N VAL A 65 -27.32 -42.68 -70.74
CA VAL A 65 -26.64 -43.75 -71.48
C VAL A 65 -27.04 -45.12 -70.95
N LYS A 66 -27.07 -45.32 -69.62
CA LYS A 66 -27.50 -46.59 -69.00
C LYS A 66 -28.97 -46.90 -69.27
N GLU A 67 -29.85 -45.91 -69.22
CA GLU A 67 -31.28 -46.06 -69.52
C GLU A 67 -31.50 -46.46 -70.99
N LEU A 68 -30.83 -45.78 -71.92
CA LEU A 68 -30.88 -46.11 -73.36
C LEU A 68 -30.22 -47.47 -73.68
N GLU A 69 -29.27 -47.94 -72.87
CA GLU A 69 -28.66 -49.28 -72.99
C GLU A 69 -29.52 -50.40 -72.38
N GLN A 70 -30.28 -50.11 -71.31
CA GLN A 70 -31.15 -51.08 -70.62
C GLN A 70 -32.54 -51.22 -71.25
N ALA A 71 -33.01 -50.19 -71.96
CA ALA A 71 -34.24 -50.25 -72.74
C ALA A 71 -34.08 -51.21 -73.93
N GLY A 72 -34.35 -52.50 -73.69
CA GLY A 72 -34.21 -53.59 -74.67
C GLY A 72 -34.94 -53.39 -76.00
N VAL A 73 -34.43 -54.10 -77.01
CA VAL A 73 -34.76 -54.06 -78.45
C VAL A 73 -36.27 -54.04 -78.73
N LYS A 74 -36.73 -52.99 -79.43
CA LYS A 74 -37.96 -53.02 -80.23
C LYS A 74 -37.59 -52.63 -81.66
N GLU A 75 -37.89 -53.48 -82.63
CA GLU A 75 -37.46 -53.36 -84.03
C GLU A 75 -38.19 -52.23 -84.78
N GLY A 76 -37.47 -51.49 -85.63
CA GLY A 76 -37.99 -50.46 -86.55
C GLY A 76 -37.27 -49.10 -86.47
N GLU A 77 -37.74 -48.06 -87.17
CA GLU A 77 -37.17 -46.68 -87.22
C GLU A 77 -36.83 -46.04 -85.85
N GLU A 78 -37.34 -46.59 -84.75
CA GLU A 78 -36.98 -46.22 -83.38
C GLU A 78 -35.55 -46.65 -82.99
N GLU A 79 -34.99 -47.70 -83.58
CA GLU A 79 -33.64 -48.18 -83.31
C GLU A 79 -32.58 -47.22 -83.88
N GLU A 80 -32.79 -46.69 -85.09
CA GLU A 80 -31.90 -45.68 -85.68
C GLU A 80 -31.95 -44.37 -84.88
N LYS A 81 -33.15 -43.94 -84.46
CA LYS A 81 -33.33 -42.77 -83.57
C LYS A 81 -32.64 -42.98 -82.23
N ARG A 82 -32.79 -44.14 -81.58
CA ARG A 82 -32.09 -44.48 -80.33
C ARG A 82 -30.58 -44.60 -80.51
N ALA A 83 -30.08 -45.15 -81.61
CA ALA A 83 -28.66 -45.19 -81.90
C ALA A 83 -28.07 -43.77 -82.08
N THR A 84 -28.82 -42.87 -82.72
CA THR A 84 -28.41 -41.46 -82.82
C THR A 84 -28.50 -40.72 -81.48
N GLU A 85 -29.47 -41.03 -80.61
CA GLU A 85 -29.57 -40.48 -79.25
C GLU A 85 -28.52 -41.05 -78.30
N LEU A 86 -28.20 -42.33 -78.39
CA LEU A 86 -27.13 -42.98 -77.62
C LEU A 86 -25.76 -42.42 -78.03
N THR A 87 -25.53 -42.18 -79.32
CA THR A 87 -24.28 -41.56 -79.79
C THR A 87 -24.17 -40.10 -79.35
N LYS A 88 -25.28 -39.35 -79.33
CA LYS A 88 -25.35 -37.99 -78.74
C LYS A 88 -25.10 -38.01 -77.23
N ALA A 89 -25.76 -38.88 -76.48
CA ALA A 89 -25.59 -39.01 -75.02
C ALA A 89 -24.17 -39.45 -74.65
N ARG A 90 -23.57 -40.40 -75.39
CA ARG A 90 -22.15 -40.79 -75.22
C ARG A 90 -21.18 -39.67 -75.62
N ALA A 91 -21.53 -38.84 -76.60
CA ALA A 91 -20.74 -37.66 -76.97
C ALA A 91 -20.84 -36.57 -75.88
N GLU A 92 -22.03 -36.36 -75.31
CA GLU A 92 -22.27 -35.47 -74.18
C GLU A 92 -21.55 -35.94 -72.92
N GLU A 93 -21.55 -37.24 -72.61
CA GLU A 93 -20.78 -37.83 -71.51
C GLU A 93 -19.28 -37.59 -71.71
N LYS A 94 -18.76 -37.88 -72.92
CA LYS A 94 -17.34 -37.63 -73.25
C LYS A 94 -16.98 -36.14 -73.16
N LYS A 95 -17.90 -35.25 -73.51
CA LYS A 95 -17.73 -33.79 -73.38
C LYS A 95 -17.71 -33.37 -71.91
N CYS A 96 -18.71 -33.76 -71.12
CA CYS A 96 -18.78 -33.45 -69.69
C CYS A 96 -17.58 -34.02 -68.92
N LYS A 97 -17.08 -35.20 -69.29
CA LYS A 97 -15.87 -35.80 -68.72
C LYS A 97 -14.60 -35.01 -69.06
N LYS A 98 -14.52 -34.41 -70.25
CA LYS A 98 -13.42 -33.49 -70.60
C LYS A 98 -13.53 -32.18 -69.83
N ASP A 99 -14.74 -31.62 -69.74
CA ASP A 99 -15.00 -30.37 -69.02
C ASP A 99 -14.68 -30.52 -67.53
N LEU A 100 -15.08 -31.62 -66.89
CA LEU A 100 -14.74 -31.93 -65.49
C LEU A 100 -13.23 -32.01 -65.27
N ARG A 101 -12.48 -32.66 -66.17
CA ARG A 101 -10.99 -32.67 -66.13
C ARG A 101 -10.38 -31.29 -66.29
N THR A 102 -10.99 -30.39 -67.07
CA THR A 102 -10.51 -29.01 -67.19
C THR A 102 -10.78 -28.20 -65.91
N TRP A 103 -11.91 -28.42 -65.25
CA TRP A 103 -12.23 -27.78 -63.98
C TRP A 103 -11.36 -28.31 -62.83
N GLU A 104 -11.06 -29.62 -62.82
CA GLU A 104 -10.10 -30.21 -61.88
C GLU A 104 -8.71 -29.59 -61.99
N LYS A 105 -8.23 -29.37 -63.23
CA LYS A 105 -6.96 -28.66 -63.46
C LYS A 105 -6.99 -27.23 -62.96
N LYS A 106 -8.06 -26.47 -63.25
CA LYS A 106 -8.24 -25.10 -62.76
C LYS A 106 -8.30 -25.03 -61.23
N MET A 107 -8.88 -26.03 -60.58
CA MET A 107 -8.95 -26.11 -59.12
C MET A 107 -7.59 -26.43 -58.50
N GLU A 108 -6.80 -27.31 -59.14
CA GLU A 108 -5.41 -27.53 -58.73
C GLU A 108 -4.52 -26.31 -58.95
N GLU A 109 -4.71 -25.57 -60.05
CA GLU A 109 -4.05 -24.28 -60.28
C GLU A 109 -4.41 -23.26 -59.18
N HIS A 110 -5.69 -23.20 -58.78
CA HIS A 110 -6.16 -22.34 -57.68
C HIS A 110 -5.50 -22.72 -56.34
N ARG A 111 -5.36 -24.02 -56.03
CA ARG A 111 -4.63 -24.50 -54.84
C ARG A 111 -3.14 -24.20 -54.85
N ILE A 112 -2.51 -24.26 -56.02
CA ILE A 112 -1.10 -23.87 -56.17
C ILE A 112 -0.95 -22.37 -55.91
N GLU A 113 -1.89 -21.57 -56.41
CA GLU A 113 -1.91 -20.13 -56.18
C GLU A 113 -2.19 -19.80 -54.71
N GLU A 114 -3.04 -20.57 -54.02
CA GLU A 114 -3.30 -20.46 -52.58
C GLU A 114 -2.00 -20.62 -51.77
N LYS A 115 -1.17 -21.61 -52.14
CA LYS A 115 0.14 -21.85 -51.51
C LYS A 115 1.17 -20.75 -51.81
N LYS A 116 1.02 -20.04 -52.92
CA LYS A 116 1.89 -18.90 -53.29
C LYS A 116 1.43 -17.58 -52.66
N MET A 117 0.25 -17.55 -52.05
CA MET A 117 -0.27 -16.31 -51.47
C MET A 117 0.66 -15.78 -50.36
N PRO A 118 0.91 -14.47 -50.33
CA PRO A 118 1.70 -13.86 -49.28
C PRO A 118 1.05 -14.03 -47.90
N TRP A 119 1.86 -14.40 -46.91
CA TRP A 119 1.43 -14.45 -45.51
C TRP A 119 1.03 -13.05 -45.01
N ASN A 120 -0.17 -12.96 -44.47
CA ASN A 120 -0.76 -11.79 -43.80
C ASN A 120 -1.38 -12.20 -42.45
N VAL A 121 -1.86 -11.22 -41.68
CA VAL A 121 -2.46 -11.43 -40.33
C VAL A 121 -3.60 -12.45 -40.30
N ASP A 122 -4.35 -12.58 -41.40
CA ASP A 122 -5.49 -13.49 -41.52
C ASP A 122 -5.06 -14.91 -41.93
N THR A 123 -3.91 -15.06 -42.59
CA THR A 123 -3.34 -16.37 -43.00
C THR A 123 -2.31 -16.94 -42.02
N LEU A 124 -1.65 -16.08 -41.23
CA LEU A 124 -0.53 -16.46 -40.37
C LEU A 124 -0.99 -17.14 -39.08
N SER A 125 -2.09 -16.67 -38.50
CA SER A 125 -2.62 -17.19 -37.25
C SER A 125 -4.10 -16.87 -37.09
N LYS A 126 -4.79 -17.66 -36.29
CA LYS A 126 -6.14 -17.37 -35.80
C LYS A 126 -6.07 -17.03 -34.31
N ASP A 127 -7.01 -16.23 -33.83
CA ASP A 127 -7.13 -15.99 -32.39
C ASP A 127 -7.50 -17.30 -31.68
N GLY A 128 -6.53 -17.87 -30.96
CA GLY A 128 -6.71 -19.13 -30.25
C GLY A 128 -7.30 -18.95 -28.85
N PHE A 129 -7.02 -17.81 -28.22
CA PHE A 129 -7.50 -17.48 -26.87
C PHE A 129 -7.38 -15.97 -26.64
N SER A 130 -8.51 -15.34 -26.38
CA SER A 130 -8.57 -13.94 -25.99
C SER A 130 -9.32 -13.80 -24.68
N LYS A 131 -8.63 -13.29 -23.66
CA LYS A 131 -9.19 -12.99 -22.34
C LYS A 131 -8.70 -11.63 -21.89
N SER A 132 -9.64 -10.70 -21.71
CA SER A 132 -9.39 -9.45 -21.02
C SER A 132 -9.71 -9.60 -19.53
N VAL A 133 -8.88 -9.00 -18.69
CA VAL A 133 -9.15 -8.87 -17.25
C VAL A 133 -9.01 -7.40 -16.91
N LEU A 134 -10.12 -6.78 -16.53
CA LEU A 134 -10.14 -5.41 -16.03
C LEU A 134 -10.02 -5.48 -14.52
N ASN A 135 -9.01 -4.81 -13.95
CA ASN A 135 -8.82 -4.74 -12.50
C ASN A 135 -9.76 -3.70 -11.87
N ILE A 136 -11.07 -3.96 -11.97
CA ILE A 136 -12.10 -3.18 -11.29
C ILE A 136 -12.11 -3.67 -9.84
N LYS A 137 -11.48 -2.89 -8.95
CA LYS A 137 -11.51 -3.21 -7.52
C LYS A 137 -12.92 -2.92 -6.98
N PRO A 138 -13.46 -3.79 -6.09
CA PRO A 138 -14.67 -3.47 -5.36
C PRO A 138 -14.44 -2.21 -4.52
N GLU A 139 -15.50 -1.42 -4.35
CA GLU A 139 -15.48 -0.20 -3.55
C GLU A 139 -15.02 -0.56 -2.13
N ALA A 140 -13.99 0.13 -1.63
CA ALA A 140 -13.38 -0.21 -0.35
C ALA A 140 -14.40 0.04 0.77
N THR A 141 -14.92 -1.04 1.36
CA THR A 141 -15.68 -0.98 2.61
C THR A 141 -14.77 -0.44 3.70
N GLU A 142 -15.23 0.57 4.44
CA GLU A 142 -14.49 1.11 5.58
C GLU A 142 -14.19 0.00 6.58
N GLU A 143 -12.90 -0.25 6.80
CA GLU A 143 -12.43 -1.28 7.73
C GLU A 143 -12.77 -0.86 9.16
N THR A 144 -13.19 -1.82 9.98
CA THR A 144 -13.54 -1.57 11.39
C THR A 144 -12.30 -1.13 12.17
N GLU A 145 -12.45 -0.28 13.18
CA GLU A 145 -11.33 0.25 13.98
C GLU A 145 -10.44 -0.85 14.59
N GLU A 146 -11.02 -1.97 15.03
CA GLU A 146 -10.27 -3.13 15.53
C GLU A 146 -9.33 -3.73 14.47
N GLN A 147 -9.77 -3.81 13.22
CA GLN A 147 -8.96 -4.33 12.11
C GLN A 147 -7.81 -3.36 11.79
N LYS A 148 -8.04 -2.05 11.89
CA LYS A 148 -6.99 -1.04 11.73
C LYS A 148 -5.94 -1.17 12.82
N GLU A 149 -6.34 -1.44 14.06
CA GLU A 149 -5.39 -1.59 15.17
C GLU A 149 -4.54 -2.88 15.03
N GLU A 150 -5.14 -4.01 14.68
CA GLU A 150 -4.37 -5.25 14.41
C GLU A 150 -3.41 -5.09 13.23
N LYS A 151 -3.87 -4.43 12.15
CA LYS A 151 -3.02 -4.07 11.03
C LYS A 151 -1.90 -3.14 11.46
N HIS A 152 -2.18 -2.16 12.33
CA HIS A 152 -1.17 -1.26 12.84
C HIS A 152 -0.09 -2.01 13.61
N LYS A 153 -0.45 -2.88 14.56
CA LYS A 153 0.50 -3.68 15.34
C LYS A 153 1.38 -4.54 14.44
N THR A 154 0.76 -5.36 13.59
CA THR A 154 1.50 -6.25 12.68
C THR A 154 2.35 -5.50 11.64
N PHE A 155 1.87 -4.35 11.15
CA PHE A 155 2.60 -3.51 10.20
C PHE A 155 3.83 -2.87 10.85
N VAL A 156 3.65 -2.29 12.04
CA VAL A 156 4.73 -1.67 12.80
C VAL A 156 5.81 -2.70 13.12
N GLU A 157 5.44 -3.88 13.63
CA GLU A 157 6.40 -4.96 13.93
C GLU A 157 7.19 -5.39 12.68
N LYS A 158 6.52 -5.50 11.52
CA LYS A 158 7.16 -5.94 10.29
C LYS A 158 8.09 -4.91 9.67
N TYR A 159 7.71 -3.62 9.73
CA TYR A 159 8.39 -2.55 9.00
C TYR A 159 9.06 -1.52 9.90
N GLU A 160 9.17 -1.79 11.21
CA GLU A 160 9.74 -0.88 12.21
C GLU A 160 11.07 -0.25 11.75
N LYS A 161 12.01 -1.10 11.33
CA LYS A 161 13.34 -0.66 10.88
C LYS A 161 13.26 0.27 9.67
N GLN A 162 12.32 0.00 8.76
CA GLN A 162 12.14 0.80 7.56
C GLN A 162 11.51 2.15 7.87
N ILE A 163 10.56 2.18 8.82
CA ILE A 163 9.92 3.41 9.30
C ILE A 163 10.95 4.29 10.02
N LYS A 164 11.75 3.70 10.92
CA LYS A 164 12.86 4.41 11.59
C LYS A 164 13.86 4.97 10.58
N HIS A 165 14.23 4.20 9.56
CA HIS A 165 15.12 4.67 8.51
C HIS A 165 14.55 5.88 7.76
N PHE A 166 13.27 5.82 7.38
CA PHE A 166 12.59 6.98 6.78
C PHE A 166 12.61 8.20 7.70
N GLY A 167 12.32 8.01 8.99
CA GLY A 167 12.34 9.09 10.00
C GLY A 167 13.70 9.79 10.16
N MET A 168 14.80 9.12 9.84
CA MET A 168 16.14 9.69 9.91
C MET A 168 16.55 10.49 8.66
N LEU A 169 15.81 10.39 7.55
CA LEU A 169 16.11 11.11 6.33
C LEU A 169 15.82 12.62 6.48
N ARG A 170 16.45 13.43 5.63
CA ARG A 170 16.19 14.89 5.53
C ARG A 170 15.92 15.34 4.11
N ARG A 171 16.80 14.93 3.20
CA ARG A 171 16.81 15.41 1.82
C ARG A 171 15.57 14.91 1.09
N TRP A 172 14.91 15.83 0.39
CA TRP A 172 13.70 15.54 -0.39
C TRP A 172 13.89 14.42 -1.42
N ASP A 173 15.04 14.38 -2.09
CA ASP A 173 15.34 13.34 -3.08
C ASP A 173 15.50 11.97 -2.43
N ASP A 174 16.16 11.90 -1.28
CA ASP A 174 16.38 10.64 -0.55
C ASP A 174 15.07 10.10 0.01
N SER A 175 14.25 10.96 0.64
CA SER A 175 12.92 10.58 1.12
C SER A 175 12.02 10.10 -0.02
N GLN A 176 12.01 10.82 -1.16
CA GLN A 176 11.21 10.43 -2.32
C GLN A 176 11.67 9.10 -2.93
N LYS A 177 12.98 8.88 -3.03
CA LYS A 177 13.54 7.62 -3.53
C LYS A 177 13.24 6.47 -2.59
N TYR A 178 13.41 6.67 -1.28
CA TYR A 178 13.16 5.65 -0.28
C TYR A 178 11.69 5.21 -0.24
N LEU A 179 10.75 6.15 -0.33
CA LEU A 179 9.31 5.84 -0.45
C LEU A 179 8.95 5.22 -1.81
N SER A 180 9.73 5.48 -2.86
CA SER A 180 9.56 4.79 -4.15
C SER A 180 10.03 3.33 -4.09
N ASP A 181 11.12 3.09 -3.37
CA ASP A 181 11.66 1.74 -3.12
C ASP A 181 10.77 0.97 -2.13
N ASN A 182 10.07 1.68 -1.22
CA ASN A 182 9.17 1.12 -0.21
C ASN A 182 7.78 1.79 -0.20
N PRO A 183 6.91 1.56 -1.22
CA PRO A 183 5.63 2.25 -1.32
C PRO A 183 4.63 1.91 -0.20
N HIS A 184 4.77 0.76 0.44
CA HIS A 184 3.91 0.33 1.53
C HIS A 184 4.03 1.20 2.79
N LEU A 185 5.15 1.92 2.96
CA LEU A 185 5.36 2.86 4.07
C LEU A 185 4.50 4.12 3.96
N VAL A 186 3.96 4.42 2.77
CA VAL A 186 3.10 5.58 2.57
C VAL A 186 1.67 5.24 3.03
N CYS A 187 1.45 5.33 4.35
CA CYS A 187 0.19 5.00 5.01
C CYS A 187 0.06 5.73 6.38
N GLU A 188 -1.14 5.71 6.96
CA GLU A 188 -1.42 6.40 8.23
C GLU A 188 -0.67 5.76 9.41
N GLU A 189 -0.47 4.44 9.37
CA GLU A 189 0.23 3.68 10.41
C GLU A 189 1.68 4.15 10.58
N THR A 190 2.36 4.43 9.48
CA THR A 190 3.72 4.97 9.49
C THR A 190 3.75 6.36 10.14
N ALA A 191 2.80 7.23 9.82
CA ALA A 191 2.71 8.55 10.45
C ALA A 191 2.47 8.43 11.97
N ASN A 192 1.55 7.56 12.38
CA ASN A 192 1.24 7.33 13.80
C ASN A 192 2.46 6.82 14.58
N TYR A 193 3.19 5.86 14.02
CA TYR A 193 4.40 5.34 14.63
C TYR A 193 5.48 6.43 14.79
N LEU A 194 5.70 7.26 13.76
CA LEU A 194 6.68 8.34 13.82
C LEU A 194 6.32 9.39 14.89
N VAL A 195 5.03 9.69 15.08
CA VAL A 195 4.57 10.58 16.16
C VAL A 195 4.90 10.02 17.53
N ILE A 196 4.62 8.72 17.77
CA ILE A 196 4.93 8.06 19.04
C ILE A 196 6.46 8.09 19.28
N MET A 197 7.24 7.75 18.25
CA MET A 197 8.69 7.81 18.31
C MET A 197 9.22 9.21 18.63
N CYS A 198 8.60 10.28 18.12
CA CYS A 198 8.99 11.65 18.50
C CYS A 198 8.77 11.91 20.00
N ILE A 199 7.68 11.40 20.58
CA ILE A 199 7.38 11.58 22.01
C ILE A 199 8.38 10.77 22.85
N ASP A 200 8.66 9.53 22.48
CA ASP A 200 9.63 8.69 23.20
C ASP A 200 11.03 9.31 23.18
N LEU A 201 11.47 9.81 22.02
CA LEU A 201 12.76 10.51 21.90
C LEU A 201 12.83 11.78 22.75
N GLU A 202 11.72 12.50 22.89
CA GLU A 202 11.66 13.70 23.73
C GLU A 202 11.69 13.35 25.23
N VAL A 203 11.05 12.25 25.63
CA VAL A 203 11.14 11.72 27.00
C VAL A 203 12.55 11.19 27.31
N GLU A 204 13.24 10.62 26.32
CA GLU A 204 14.65 10.19 26.41
C GLU A 204 15.67 11.34 26.29
N GLU A 205 15.23 12.61 26.29
CA GLU A 205 16.08 13.81 26.16
C GLU A 205 16.89 13.90 24.85
N LYS A 206 16.50 13.14 23.81
CA LYS A 206 17.15 13.13 22.48
C LYS A 206 16.55 14.17 21.55
N HIS A 207 16.54 15.43 21.96
CA HIS A 207 15.88 16.53 21.26
C HIS A 207 16.30 16.70 19.80
N ALA A 208 17.60 16.61 19.51
CA ALA A 208 18.11 16.78 18.14
C ALA A 208 17.58 15.69 17.18
N LEU A 209 17.45 14.45 17.67
CA LEU A 209 16.90 13.36 16.87
C LEU A 209 15.38 13.47 16.75
N MET A 210 14.69 13.91 17.81
CA MET A 210 13.25 14.21 17.76
C MET A 210 12.95 15.22 16.65
N GLU A 211 13.70 16.32 16.53
CA GLU A 211 13.46 17.33 15.50
C GLU A 211 13.65 16.79 14.07
N GLN A 212 14.59 15.87 13.89
CA GLN A 212 14.81 15.21 12.60
C GLN A 212 13.62 14.31 12.24
N VAL A 213 13.15 13.51 13.19
CA VAL A 213 12.02 12.61 12.99
C VAL A 213 10.72 13.40 12.80
N ALA A 214 10.55 14.49 13.56
CA ALA A 214 9.41 15.39 13.43
C ALA A 214 9.27 15.94 12.01
N HIS A 215 10.39 16.32 11.39
CA HIS A 215 10.39 16.76 9.99
C HIS A 215 9.79 15.69 9.08
N GLN A 216 10.26 14.44 9.14
CA GLN A 216 9.74 13.36 8.30
C GLN A 216 8.31 12.95 8.66
N THR A 217 7.91 13.14 9.92
CA THR A 217 6.52 12.92 10.37
C THR A 217 5.56 13.87 9.65
N ILE A 218 5.91 15.16 9.60
CA ILE A 218 5.11 16.17 8.87
C ILE A 218 5.12 15.91 7.37
N VAL A 219 6.24 15.45 6.80
CA VAL A 219 6.29 15.02 5.40
C VAL A 219 5.26 13.93 5.11
N MET A 220 5.18 12.90 5.96
CA MET A 220 4.20 11.83 5.79
C MET A 220 2.77 12.35 5.97
N GLN A 221 2.51 13.20 6.96
CA GLN A 221 1.19 13.80 7.19
C GLN A 221 0.71 14.63 6.00
N PHE A 222 1.57 15.48 5.42
CA PHE A 222 1.22 16.28 4.24
C PHE A 222 0.98 15.42 3.00
N ILE A 223 1.70 14.30 2.84
CA ILE A 223 1.43 13.33 1.76
C ILE A 223 0.02 12.75 1.92
N LEU A 224 -0.36 12.35 3.14
CA LEU A 224 -1.67 11.79 3.45
C LEU A 224 -2.78 12.85 3.29
N GLU A 225 -2.53 14.09 3.70
CA GLU A 225 -3.47 15.20 3.53
C GLU A 225 -3.70 15.56 2.05
N LEU A 226 -2.64 15.58 1.25
CA LEU A 226 -2.74 15.76 -0.19
C LEU A 226 -3.56 14.63 -0.84
N ALA A 227 -3.34 13.38 -0.39
CA ALA A 227 -4.07 12.21 -0.86
C ALA A 227 -5.57 12.31 -0.54
N LYS A 228 -5.91 12.70 0.68
CA LYS A 228 -7.29 12.94 1.13
C LYS A 228 -7.97 14.04 0.32
N SER A 229 -7.24 15.13 0.05
CA SER A 229 -7.74 16.26 -0.75
C SER A 229 -8.02 15.88 -2.19
N LEU A 230 -7.17 15.04 -2.79
CA LEU A 230 -7.32 14.56 -4.16
C LEU A 230 -8.24 13.34 -4.29
N LYS A 231 -8.65 12.71 -3.17
CA LYS A 231 -9.39 11.44 -3.12
C LYS A 231 -8.67 10.32 -3.89
N VAL A 232 -7.34 10.28 -3.78
CA VAL A 232 -6.49 9.26 -4.41
C VAL A 232 -5.74 8.52 -3.32
N ASP A 233 -5.39 7.26 -3.55
CA ASP A 233 -4.51 6.51 -2.67
C ASP A 233 -3.15 7.26 -2.50
N PRO A 234 -2.65 7.43 -1.27
CA PRO A 234 -1.44 8.20 -0.99
C PRO A 234 -0.18 7.63 -1.68
N ARG A 235 -0.15 6.32 -1.93
CA ARG A 235 0.94 5.63 -2.66
C ARG A 235 0.99 6.04 -4.13
N GLY A 236 -0.13 6.52 -4.68
CA GLY A 236 -0.23 7.04 -6.04
C GLY A 236 0.20 8.50 -6.18
N CYS A 237 0.09 9.30 -5.12
CA CYS A 237 0.29 10.76 -5.21
C CYS A 237 1.48 11.32 -4.42
N PHE A 238 2.18 10.53 -3.59
CA PHE A 238 3.30 11.06 -2.78
C PHE A 238 4.40 11.75 -3.59
N ARG A 239 4.66 11.32 -4.84
CA ARG A 239 5.64 11.97 -5.72
C ARG A 239 5.24 13.41 -6.08
N GLN A 240 3.94 13.69 -6.18
CA GLN A 240 3.44 15.02 -6.47
C GLN A 240 3.67 15.98 -5.29
N PHE A 241 3.61 15.48 -4.05
CA PHE A 241 4.00 16.27 -2.87
C PHE A 241 5.46 16.73 -2.99
N PHE A 242 6.40 15.81 -3.27
CA PHE A 242 7.82 16.18 -3.41
C PHE A 242 8.09 17.11 -4.60
N GLN A 243 7.32 17.00 -5.69
CA GLN A 243 7.41 17.97 -6.79
C GLN A 243 6.94 19.35 -6.32
N LYS A 244 5.76 19.42 -5.68
CA LYS A 244 5.18 20.66 -5.17
C LYS A 244 6.10 21.34 -4.17
N ILE A 245 6.66 20.62 -3.19
CA ILE A 245 7.48 21.26 -2.15
C ILE A 245 8.82 21.77 -2.69
N LYS A 246 9.36 21.15 -3.74
CA LYS A 246 10.59 21.61 -4.42
C LYS A 246 10.38 22.85 -5.28
N THR A 247 9.20 22.98 -5.89
CA THR A 247 8.85 24.13 -6.75
C THR A 247 7.92 25.13 -6.07
N ALA A 248 7.64 24.93 -4.78
CA ALA A 248 6.68 25.71 -4.02
C ALA A 248 7.19 27.14 -3.79
N ASP A 249 6.25 28.08 -3.84
CA ASP A 249 6.50 29.45 -3.40
C ASP A 249 6.85 29.48 -1.90
N LYS A 250 7.60 30.52 -1.50
CA LYS A 250 8.09 30.72 -0.14
C LYS A 250 6.97 30.59 0.92
N VAL A 251 5.77 31.04 0.59
CA VAL A 251 4.58 30.97 1.47
C VAL A 251 4.22 29.52 1.84
N TYR A 252 4.36 28.57 0.91
CA TYR A 252 4.06 27.16 1.18
C TYR A 252 5.15 26.50 2.04
N GLN A 253 6.41 26.91 1.86
CA GLN A 253 7.51 26.45 2.72
C GLN A 253 7.42 27.01 4.14
N GLU A 254 6.99 28.27 4.28
CA GLU A 254 6.70 28.91 5.57
C GLU A 254 5.57 28.16 6.28
N ALA A 255 4.45 27.90 5.61
CA ALA A 255 3.35 27.12 6.18
C ALA A 255 3.78 25.70 6.62
N PHE A 256 4.62 25.02 5.84
CA PHE A 256 5.19 23.73 6.23
C PHE A 256 6.07 23.84 7.49
N THR A 257 6.85 24.93 7.59
CA THR A 257 7.73 25.18 8.73
C THR A 257 6.93 25.51 9.99
N ASP A 258 5.87 26.32 9.86
CA ASP A 258 4.97 26.65 10.96
C ASP A 258 4.26 25.41 11.51
N GLU A 259 3.78 24.52 10.63
CA GLU A 259 3.20 23.24 11.03
C GLU A 259 4.22 22.32 11.72
N LEU A 260 5.46 22.32 11.26
CA LEU A 260 6.54 21.56 11.88
C LEU A 260 6.86 22.08 13.30
N GLU A 261 6.98 23.38 13.49
CA GLU A 261 7.23 23.96 14.82
C GLU A 261 6.03 23.76 15.75
N SER A 262 4.82 23.94 15.25
CA SER A 262 3.58 23.63 15.99
C SER A 262 3.53 22.16 16.41
N PHE A 263 3.97 21.25 15.55
CA PHE A 263 4.07 19.83 15.87
C PHE A 263 5.13 19.53 16.94
N LYS A 264 6.33 20.12 16.84
CA LYS A 264 7.37 19.98 17.87
C LYS A 264 6.88 20.46 19.23
N GLU A 265 6.18 21.58 19.30
CA GLU A 265 5.58 22.08 20.55
C GLU A 265 4.54 21.10 21.12
N ARG A 266 3.69 20.50 20.28
CA ARG A 266 2.75 19.46 20.72
C ARG A 266 3.48 18.21 21.25
N VAL A 267 4.58 17.80 20.62
CA VAL A 267 5.40 16.67 21.08
C VAL A 267 6.01 16.98 22.44
N ARG A 268 6.64 18.15 22.60
CA ARG A 268 7.18 18.63 23.88
C ARG A 268 6.13 18.66 24.98
N GLY A 269 4.93 19.17 24.68
CA GLY A 269 3.80 19.17 25.61
C GLY A 269 3.37 17.76 26.05
N ARG A 270 3.26 16.82 25.10
CA ARG A 270 2.92 15.42 25.41
C ARG A 270 4.00 14.69 26.20
N ALA A 271 5.27 14.96 25.91
CA ALA A 271 6.40 14.41 26.65
C ALA A 271 6.39 14.91 28.10
N LYS A 272 6.17 16.22 28.33
CA LYS A 272 6.01 16.80 29.67
C LYS A 272 4.88 16.14 30.46
N ILE A 273 3.73 15.90 29.83
CA ILE A 273 2.59 15.21 30.48
C ILE A 273 2.98 13.78 30.89
N ARG A 274 3.72 13.04 30.03
CA ARG A 274 4.18 11.69 30.36
C ARG A 274 5.19 11.68 31.51
N ILE A 275 6.13 12.62 31.51
CA ILE A 275 7.12 12.77 32.59
C ILE A 275 6.43 13.16 33.90
N GLN A 276 5.51 14.13 33.85
CA GLN A 276 4.75 14.57 35.02
C GLN A 276 3.93 13.44 35.61
N LYS A 277 3.26 12.62 34.78
CA LYS A 277 2.52 11.45 35.25
C LYS A 277 3.42 10.42 35.93
N ALA A 278 4.59 10.13 35.34
CA ALA A 278 5.56 9.23 35.97
C ALA A 278 6.12 9.78 37.29
N MET A 279 6.29 11.10 37.39
CA MET A 279 6.73 11.78 38.61
C MET A 279 5.65 11.76 39.70
N GLU A 280 4.39 11.99 39.34
CA GLU A 280 3.24 11.90 40.25
C GLU A 280 3.04 10.47 40.76
N GLU A 281 3.14 9.45 39.89
CA GLU A 281 3.11 8.04 40.29
C GLU A 281 4.25 7.71 41.28
N TYR A 282 5.46 8.23 41.06
CA TYR A 282 6.59 8.08 41.97
C TYR A 282 6.37 8.80 43.30
N GLU A 283 5.85 10.03 43.28
CA GLU A 283 5.50 10.79 44.48
C GLU A 283 4.38 10.12 45.29
N GLU A 284 3.40 9.49 44.64
CA GLU A 284 2.37 8.68 45.27
C GLU A 284 2.94 7.41 45.90
N GLU A 285 3.85 6.71 45.23
CA GLU A 285 4.55 5.55 45.82
C GLU A 285 5.36 5.93 47.06
N GLU A 286 6.11 7.03 46.99
CA GLU A 286 6.82 7.58 48.16
C GLU A 286 5.84 8.06 49.24
N ARG A 287 4.69 8.61 48.84
CA ARG A 287 3.60 8.98 49.75
C ARG A 287 3.02 7.76 50.47
N GLN A 288 2.85 6.64 49.78
CA GLN A 288 2.40 5.39 50.38
C GLN A 288 3.44 4.83 51.37
N LYS A 289 4.74 4.88 51.03
CA LYS A 289 5.82 4.42 51.93
C LYS A 289 5.93 5.24 53.22
N ARG A 290 5.57 6.53 53.18
CA ARG A 290 5.64 7.43 54.35
C ARG A 290 4.34 7.52 55.15
N LEU A 291 3.28 6.79 54.80
CA LEU A 291 2.03 6.79 55.57
C LEU A 291 2.25 6.22 56.97
N GLY A 292 1.71 6.91 57.97
CA GLY A 292 1.70 6.45 59.34
C GLY A 292 0.77 5.25 59.58
N PRO A 293 0.75 4.69 60.81
CA PRO A 293 0.00 3.47 61.17
C PRO A 293 -1.52 3.57 60.94
N GLY A 294 -2.08 4.77 60.85
CA GLY A 294 -3.49 5.04 60.52
C GLY A 294 -3.73 5.48 59.07
N GLY A 295 -2.74 5.39 58.18
CA GLY A 295 -2.87 5.75 56.77
C GLY A 295 -2.88 7.25 56.49
N LEU A 296 -2.44 8.07 57.45
CA LEU A 296 -2.28 9.52 57.28
C LEU A 296 -0.82 9.88 57.02
N ASP A 297 -0.59 10.85 56.13
CA ASP A 297 0.75 11.38 55.85
C ASP A 297 1.19 12.32 57.00
N PRO A 298 2.34 12.07 57.66
CA PRO A 298 2.89 12.93 58.71
C PRO A 298 3.05 14.39 58.28
N VAL A 299 3.44 14.64 57.03
CA VAL A 299 3.69 16.00 56.52
C VAL A 299 2.38 16.76 56.36
N GLU A 300 1.36 16.13 55.78
CA GLU A 300 0.03 16.75 55.62
C GLU A 300 -0.65 17.00 56.96
N VAL A 301 -0.50 16.08 57.91
CA VAL A 301 -1.03 16.29 59.26
C VAL A 301 -0.31 17.46 59.90
N TYR A 302 1.02 17.50 59.89
CA TYR A 302 1.81 18.60 60.44
C TYR A 302 1.44 19.96 59.82
N GLU A 303 1.31 20.08 58.50
CA GLU A 303 0.91 21.34 57.83
C GLU A 303 -0.51 21.79 58.18
N SER A 304 -1.41 20.86 58.45
CA SER A 304 -2.80 21.16 58.83
C SER A 304 -2.98 21.48 60.33
N LEU A 305 -1.94 21.33 61.16
CA LEU A 305 -2.01 21.63 62.58
C LEU A 305 -2.02 23.15 62.86
N PRO A 306 -2.65 23.59 63.96
CA PRO A 306 -2.53 24.97 64.45
C PRO A 306 -1.08 25.37 64.70
N GLU A 307 -0.74 26.65 64.45
CA GLU A 307 0.63 27.17 64.63
C GLU A 307 1.18 26.94 66.05
N GLU A 308 0.32 26.98 67.07
CA GLU A 308 0.70 26.71 68.46
C GLU A 308 1.12 25.26 68.65
N MET A 309 0.42 24.30 68.03
CA MET A 309 0.81 22.89 68.07
C MET A 309 2.05 22.61 67.22
N LYS A 310 2.19 23.25 66.04
CA LYS A 310 3.39 23.13 65.20
C LYS A 310 4.65 23.51 65.97
N LYS A 311 4.62 24.66 66.67
CA LYS A 311 5.72 25.10 67.54
C LYS A 311 6.05 24.09 68.64
N CYS A 312 5.04 23.45 69.24
CA CYS A 312 5.29 22.40 70.23
C CYS A 312 6.01 21.17 69.63
N PHE A 313 5.74 20.80 68.38
CA PHE A 313 6.47 19.74 67.67
C PHE A 313 7.86 20.18 67.23
N ASP A 314 8.04 21.44 66.83
CA ASP A 314 9.34 22.03 66.45
C ASP A 314 10.30 22.10 67.64
N ASP A 315 9.80 22.59 68.78
CA ASP A 315 10.57 22.74 70.02
C ASP A 315 10.64 21.44 70.84
N LYS A 316 9.95 20.38 70.39
CA LYS A 316 9.81 19.08 71.07
C LYS A 316 9.35 19.21 72.54
N ASP A 317 8.51 20.21 72.84
CA ASP A 317 8.05 20.49 74.19
C ASP A 317 6.67 19.86 74.46
N ILE A 318 6.71 18.72 75.14
CA ILE A 318 5.53 17.95 75.55
C ILE A 318 4.66 18.73 76.55
N SER A 319 5.27 19.58 77.40
CA SER A 319 4.56 20.36 78.41
C SER A 319 3.78 21.50 77.76
N MET A 320 4.38 22.13 76.75
CA MET A 320 3.74 23.17 75.95
C MET A 320 2.59 22.60 75.12
N LEU A 321 2.74 21.39 74.57
CA LEU A 321 1.67 20.69 73.84
C LEU A 321 0.46 20.40 74.74
N GLN A 322 0.68 19.98 75.99
CA GLN A 322 -0.39 19.74 76.96
C GLN A 322 -1.13 21.03 77.37
N ASP A 323 -0.42 22.15 77.48
CA ASP A 323 -1.00 23.46 77.80
C ASP A 323 -1.84 24.00 76.62
N VAL A 324 -1.37 23.84 75.39
CA VAL A 324 -2.12 24.19 74.16
C VAL A 324 -3.39 23.32 74.02
N ILE A 325 -3.28 22.02 74.30
CA ILE A 325 -4.43 21.09 74.31
C ILE A 325 -5.47 21.47 75.37
N SER A 326 -5.03 21.93 76.54
CA SER A 326 -5.92 22.32 77.64
C SER A 326 -6.63 23.64 77.41
N LYS A 327 -6.08 24.52 76.57
CA LYS A 327 -6.68 25.81 76.18
C LYS A 327 -7.64 25.73 74.99
N MET A 328 -7.52 24.68 74.18
CA MET A 328 -8.36 24.43 72.99
C MET A 328 -9.68 23.75 73.37
N ASP A 329 -10.68 23.82 72.48
CA ASP A 329 -11.92 23.06 72.67
C ASP A 329 -11.62 21.54 72.78
N PRO A 330 -12.17 20.84 73.79
CA PRO A 330 -11.89 19.41 74.01
C PRO A 330 -12.21 18.52 72.81
N MET A 331 -13.15 18.92 71.95
CA MET A 331 -13.55 18.16 70.77
C MET A 331 -12.54 18.35 69.62
N GLU A 332 -12.03 19.56 69.44
CA GLU A 332 -11.00 19.88 68.44
C GLU A 332 -9.65 19.26 68.81
N ALA A 333 -9.25 19.37 70.08
CA ALA A 333 -7.99 18.80 70.56
C ALA A 333 -7.93 17.28 70.37
N LYS A 334 -9.05 16.58 70.59
CA LYS A 334 -9.16 15.13 70.38
C LYS A 334 -9.03 14.75 68.89
N VAL A 335 -9.57 15.57 67.99
CA VAL A 335 -9.46 15.35 66.54
C VAL A 335 -8.03 15.53 66.07
N HIS A 336 -7.35 16.61 66.47
CA HIS A 336 -5.96 16.85 66.11
C HIS A 336 -5.01 15.81 66.71
N MET A 337 -5.18 15.45 67.99
CA MET A 337 -4.34 14.43 68.65
C MET A 337 -4.49 13.05 68.01
N LYS A 338 -5.72 12.64 67.68
CA LYS A 338 -5.96 11.39 66.97
C LYS A 338 -5.26 11.38 65.60
N ARG A 339 -5.29 12.49 64.87
CA ARG A 339 -4.58 12.64 63.59
C ARG A 339 -3.06 12.59 63.74
N CYS A 340 -2.50 13.14 64.82
CA CYS A 340 -1.07 13.03 65.13
C CYS A 340 -0.65 11.58 65.42
N ILE A 341 -1.53 10.79 66.05
CA ILE A 341 -1.27 9.37 66.31
C ILE A 341 -1.39 8.53 65.04
N ASP A 342 -2.47 8.75 64.29
CA ASP A 342 -2.77 8.02 63.05
C ASP A 342 -1.74 8.32 61.94
N SER A 343 -1.07 9.47 61.97
CA SER A 343 0.06 9.81 61.09
C SER A 343 1.44 9.40 61.65
N GLY A 344 1.52 8.90 62.89
CA GLY A 344 2.80 8.55 63.52
C GLY A 344 3.62 9.76 64.01
N LEU A 345 3.07 10.98 63.95
CA LEU A 345 3.68 12.20 64.48
C LEU A 345 3.76 12.20 66.02
N TRP A 346 2.88 11.44 66.68
CA TRP A 346 2.84 11.26 68.13
C TRP A 346 2.56 9.80 68.50
N VAL A 347 3.42 9.17 69.29
CA VAL A 347 3.22 7.80 69.78
C VAL A 347 2.70 7.86 71.22
N PRO A 348 1.46 7.41 71.51
CA PRO A 348 0.94 7.40 72.87
C PRO A 348 1.76 6.46 73.76
N ASN A 349 2.35 7.00 74.83
CA ASN A 349 3.24 6.34 75.80
C ASN A 349 4.55 5.78 75.23
N ALA A 350 5.54 6.66 75.03
CA ALA A 350 6.95 6.26 74.91
C ALA A 350 7.57 5.81 76.26
N ASN A 351 6.89 6.00 77.41
CA ASN A 351 7.42 5.70 78.75
C ASN A 351 7.04 4.32 79.30
N ALA A 352 6.86 3.30 78.46
CA ALA A 352 6.70 1.92 78.93
C ALA A 352 7.77 0.95 78.42
N ASP A 353 8.59 1.32 77.43
CA ASP A 353 9.66 0.49 76.89
C ASP A 353 10.85 1.37 76.44
N GLU A 354 11.47 2.09 77.38
CA GLU A 354 12.89 2.44 77.25
C GLU A 354 13.67 1.44 78.11
N ASP A 355 14.24 0.41 77.46
CA ASP A 355 15.57 -0.14 77.73
C ASP A 355 15.82 -1.37 76.81
N ASP A 356 16.24 -1.13 75.57
CA ASP A 356 17.36 -1.89 74.99
C ASP A 356 18.14 -0.98 74.04
N ASP A 357 19.28 -0.53 74.54
CA ASP A 357 20.28 0.27 73.84
C ASP A 357 21.17 -0.66 73.00
N GLY A 358 21.37 -0.31 71.73
CA GLY A 358 22.14 -1.10 70.78
C GLY A 358 22.62 -0.25 69.61
N GLU A 359 23.69 0.51 69.87
CA GLU A 359 24.44 1.37 68.96
C GLU A 359 24.51 0.88 67.49
N ASN A 360 24.24 1.80 66.55
CA ASN A 360 25.01 1.79 65.30
C ASN A 360 25.29 3.22 64.81
N LYS A 361 26.52 3.67 65.07
CA LYS A 361 27.12 4.87 64.46
C LYS A 361 27.56 4.54 63.03
N GLY A 362 27.08 5.31 62.06
CA GLY A 362 27.54 5.21 60.67
C GLY A 362 27.99 6.57 60.11
N GLY A 363 29.30 6.81 60.11
CA GLY A 363 30.02 7.85 59.38
C GLY A 363 31.51 7.69 59.74
N VAL A 364 32.49 7.60 58.84
CA VAL A 364 32.73 8.24 57.53
C VAL A 364 33.72 7.37 56.71
N GLU A 365 33.54 7.40 55.39
CA GLU A 365 34.46 7.20 54.22
C GLU A 365 35.82 6.49 54.38
N GLN A 366 36.14 5.56 53.47
CA GLN A 366 37.34 5.67 52.61
C GLN A 366 37.32 4.75 51.37
N GLU A 367 38.08 5.20 50.38
CA GLU A 367 38.19 4.87 48.95
C GLU A 367 38.81 3.51 48.57
N GLU A 368 38.68 3.19 47.27
CA GLU A 368 39.55 2.36 46.40
C GLU A 368 39.78 0.87 46.73
N ASP A 369 39.54 -0.04 45.77
CA ASP A 369 40.60 -0.51 44.85
C ASP A 369 40.08 -1.59 43.86
N LYS A 370 40.80 -1.69 42.73
CA LYS A 370 41.02 -2.81 41.77
C LYS A 370 40.50 -4.19 42.21
N GLY A 371 39.97 -5.06 41.35
CA GLY A 371 40.38 -5.41 39.99
C GLY A 371 40.84 -6.88 39.97
N GLU A 372 40.24 -7.70 39.08
CA GLU A 372 40.72 -8.97 38.47
C GLU A 372 41.20 -10.10 39.43
N GLU A 373 41.23 -11.41 39.17
CA GLU A 373 40.91 -12.38 38.11
C GLU A 373 41.05 -13.75 38.85
N GLU A 374 40.30 -14.80 38.49
CA GLU A 374 40.94 -15.99 37.89
C GLU A 374 39.92 -17.01 37.38
N GLU A 375 40.25 -17.52 36.20
CA GLU A 375 39.55 -18.50 35.40
C GLU A 375 39.37 -19.86 36.10
N THR A 376 38.39 -20.64 35.62
CA THR A 376 38.81 -21.88 34.96
C THR A 376 37.85 -22.28 33.85
N LYS A 377 38.39 -22.21 32.63
CA LYS A 377 37.92 -22.75 31.36
C LYS A 377 37.37 -24.19 31.47
N LYS A 378 36.39 -24.49 30.62
CA LYS A 378 36.60 -25.50 29.56
C LYS A 378 35.61 -25.34 28.41
N GLU A 379 36.15 -24.81 27.32
CA GLU A 379 35.66 -25.00 25.97
C GLU A 379 35.79 -26.47 25.54
N GLY A 380 34.89 -26.89 24.67
CA GLY A 380 35.02 -28.06 23.81
C GLY A 380 34.73 -27.62 22.39
N GLU A 381 35.79 -27.24 21.68
CA GLU A 381 35.87 -27.02 20.25
C GLU A 381 35.60 -28.32 19.47
N LYS A 382 34.94 -28.23 18.31
CA LYS A 382 35.41 -28.93 17.11
C LYS A 382 34.73 -28.44 15.84
N GLU A 383 35.57 -27.94 14.95
CA GLU A 383 35.35 -27.87 13.51
C GLU A 383 34.79 -29.17 12.93
N LYS A 384 33.89 -29.02 11.96
CA LYS A 384 34.17 -29.51 10.62
C LYS A 384 33.47 -28.68 9.55
#